data_AF-A0AAD4QZQ0-F1
#
_entry.id   AF-A0AAD4QZQ0-F1
#
_cell.length_a   1.000
_cell.length_b   1.000
_cell.length_c   1.000
_cell.angle_alpha   90.00
_cell.angle_beta   90.00
_cell.angle_gamma   90.00
#
_symmetry.space_group_name_H-M   'P 1'
#
loop_
_entity.id
_entity.type
_entity.pdbx_description
1 polymer ?
#
loop_
_entity_poly.entity_id
_entity_poly.type
_entity_poly.pdbx_seq_one_letter_code
_entity_poly.pdbx_strand_id
1 'polypeptide(L)'
;MSQFMLRKTFLKLRDRPQLQNSVTRNIFLKLNAKTGGVNNYVPANFNGWNKFTNAKEPTLFIGIDVTHPAPGDSEFPFDQCRRGKYRRDGDQIHGIGANSVFENGRGQLPKHIVMFRDGVSESQFEQVLNFELKGLKKACIKLGCKPPDVTLTVLIVQKRHSTRFYAPQVDGREQHPGVK
;
A
#
# COMPACT_ATOMS: atom_id res chain seq x y z
N MET A 1 18.74 -2.25 -10.83
CA MET A 1 17.47 -2.93 -10.52
C MET A 1 17.70 -4.43 -10.60
N SER A 2 17.33 -5.20 -9.57
CA SER A 2 17.57 -6.65 -9.55
C SER A 2 16.26 -7.43 -9.44
N GLN A 3 16.14 -8.55 -10.16
CA GLN A 3 15.04 -9.51 -10.06
C GLN A 3 15.63 -10.89 -9.78
N PHE A 4 15.37 -11.41 -8.59
CA PHE A 4 15.84 -12.74 -8.18
C PHE A 4 14.80 -13.82 -8.48
N MET A 5 15.28 -15.01 -8.79
CA MET A 5 14.48 -16.21 -8.99
C MET A 5 15.24 -17.42 -8.43
N LEU A 6 14.54 -18.36 -7.82
CA LEU A 6 15.15 -19.61 -7.37
C LEU A 6 15.70 -20.41 -8.56
N ARG A 7 16.90 -20.99 -8.41
CA ARG A 7 17.53 -21.84 -9.44
C ARG A 7 16.60 -22.96 -9.93
N LYS A 8 15.88 -23.62 -9.02
CA LYS A 8 14.90 -24.67 -9.37
C LYS A 8 13.81 -24.17 -10.31
N THR A 9 13.35 -22.93 -10.12
CA THR A 9 12.32 -22.30 -10.95
C THR A 9 12.88 -21.97 -12.33
N PHE A 10 14.11 -21.44 -12.38
CA PHE A 10 14.79 -21.13 -13.63
C PHE A 10 15.00 -22.38 -14.49
N LEU A 11 15.49 -23.47 -13.90
CA LEU A 11 15.70 -24.74 -14.62
C LEU A 11 14.37 -25.29 -15.17
N LYS A 12 13.31 -25.27 -14.37
CA LYS A 12 11.97 -25.68 -14.82
C LYS A 12 11.43 -24.85 -16.00
N LEU A 13 11.76 -23.54 -16.05
CA LEU A 13 11.37 -22.67 -17.16
C LEU A 13 12.21 -22.91 -18.41
N ARG A 14 13.52 -23.13 -18.27
CA ARG A 14 14.43 -23.47 -19.37
C ARG A 14 13.99 -24.75 -20.08
N ASP A 15 13.66 -25.77 -19.30
CA ASP A 15 13.35 -27.10 -19.82
C ASP A 15 11.91 -27.21 -20.36
N ARG A 16 11.05 -26.22 -20.08
CA ARG A 16 9.68 -26.10 -20.62
C ARG A 16 9.41 -24.67 -21.11
N PRO A 17 9.90 -24.31 -22.31
CA PRO A 17 9.76 -22.96 -22.87
C PRO A 17 8.33 -22.71 -23.39
N GLN A 18 7.35 -22.79 -22.50
CA GLN A 18 5.96 -22.42 -22.79
C GLN A 18 5.81 -20.93 -22.45
N LEU A 19 5.75 -20.06 -23.46
CA LEU A 19 5.58 -18.61 -23.29
C LEU A 19 4.33 -18.22 -22.47
N GLN A 20 3.33 -19.11 -22.39
CA GLN A 20 2.08 -18.90 -21.65
C GLN A 20 2.06 -19.48 -20.23
N ASN A 21 3.20 -19.86 -19.64
CA ASN A 21 3.22 -20.25 -18.23
C ASN A 21 2.96 -19.04 -17.31
N SER A 22 2.06 -19.20 -16.33
CA SER A 22 1.72 -18.19 -15.31
C SER A 22 2.94 -17.67 -14.56
N VAL A 23 3.96 -18.51 -14.33
CA VAL A 23 5.22 -18.10 -13.69
C VAL A 23 5.95 -17.05 -14.53
N THR A 24 6.12 -17.31 -15.83
CA THR A 24 6.76 -16.40 -16.78
C THR A 24 6.02 -15.06 -16.83
N ARG A 25 4.68 -15.10 -16.94
CA ARG A 25 3.84 -13.89 -16.92
C ARG A 25 4.04 -13.07 -15.63
N ASN A 26 4.03 -13.71 -14.47
CA ASN A 26 4.21 -13.03 -13.18
C ASN A 26 5.61 -12.40 -13.03
N ILE A 27 6.64 -12.97 -13.65
CA ILE A 27 7.97 -12.38 -13.68
C ILE A 27 7.98 -11.13 -14.55
N PHE A 28 7.39 -11.19 -15.74
CA PHE A 28 7.29 -10.02 -16.63
C PHE A 28 6.49 -8.88 -16.01
N LEU A 29 5.39 -9.18 -15.29
CA LEU A 29 4.65 -8.17 -14.55
C LEU A 29 5.53 -7.45 -13.51
N LYS A 30 6.45 -8.16 -12.85
CA LYS A 30 7.39 -7.57 -11.89
C LYS A 30 8.49 -6.77 -12.56
N LEU A 31 9.02 -7.27 -13.68
CA LEU A 31 10.06 -6.56 -14.45
C LEU A 31 9.50 -5.24 -15.00
N ASN A 32 8.32 -5.28 -15.64
CA ASN A 32 7.66 -4.09 -16.18
C ASN A 32 7.44 -3.02 -15.10
N ALA A 33 6.90 -3.42 -13.93
CA ALA A 33 6.70 -2.50 -12.82
C ALA A 33 8.02 -1.91 -12.30
N LYS A 34 9.10 -2.71 -12.23
CA LYS A 34 10.40 -2.22 -11.75
C LYS A 34 11.07 -1.26 -12.74
N THR A 35 10.83 -1.41 -14.04
CA THR A 35 11.30 -0.49 -15.09
C THR A 35 10.42 0.76 -15.22
N GLY A 36 9.44 0.95 -14.33
CA GLY A 36 8.53 2.10 -14.35
C GLY A 36 7.34 1.94 -15.31
N GLY A 37 7.18 0.77 -15.92
CA GLY A 37 6.03 0.47 -16.77
C GLY A 37 4.76 0.21 -15.95
N VAL A 38 3.61 0.45 -16.57
CA VAL A 38 2.30 0.20 -15.98
C VAL A 38 1.70 -1.08 -16.55
N ASN A 39 1.31 -2.01 -15.69
CA ASN A 39 0.77 -3.31 -16.12
C ASN A 39 -0.70 -3.22 -16.54
N ASN A 40 -1.51 -2.51 -15.76
CA ASN A 40 -2.96 -2.39 -15.97
C ASN A 40 -3.43 -1.02 -15.48
N TYR A 41 -4.54 -0.54 -16.05
CA TYR A 41 -5.23 0.66 -15.61
C TYR A 41 -6.64 0.31 -15.16
N VAL A 42 -7.14 1.03 -14.18
CA VAL A 42 -8.58 1.03 -13.89
C VAL A 42 -9.23 2.00 -14.88
N PRO A 43 -10.29 1.59 -15.60
CA PRO A 43 -10.99 2.47 -16.54
C PRO A 43 -11.49 3.75 -15.86
N ALA A 44 -11.37 4.90 -16.53
CA ALA A 44 -11.76 6.20 -15.97
C ALA A 44 -13.28 6.32 -15.68
N ASN A 45 -14.10 5.50 -16.34
CA ASN A 45 -15.55 5.41 -16.13
C ASN A 45 -15.97 4.44 -15.01
N PHE A 46 -15.01 3.92 -14.23
CA PHE A 46 -15.32 3.04 -13.11
C PHE A 46 -15.88 3.84 -11.92
N ASN A 47 -17.17 3.68 -11.64
CA ASN A 47 -17.87 4.42 -10.59
C ASN A 47 -17.74 3.83 -9.17
N GLY A 48 -16.97 2.76 -8.98
CA GLY A 48 -16.86 2.10 -7.66
C GLY A 48 -16.05 2.87 -6.62
N TRP A 49 -15.35 3.95 -7.00
CA TRP A 49 -14.50 4.75 -6.10
C TRP A 49 -15.05 6.16 -5.80
N ASN A 50 -16.28 6.48 -6.20
CA ASN A 50 -16.86 7.82 -6.07
C ASN A 50 -16.86 8.38 -4.63
N LYS A 51 -16.79 7.50 -3.61
CA LYS A 51 -16.66 7.89 -2.21
C LYS A 51 -15.30 8.50 -1.85
N PHE A 52 -14.24 8.15 -2.59
CA PHE A 52 -12.85 8.50 -2.28
C PHE A 52 -12.16 9.28 -3.39
N THR A 53 -12.70 9.24 -4.61
CA THR A 53 -12.12 9.90 -5.79
C THR A 53 -13.16 10.75 -6.50
N ASN A 54 -12.74 11.92 -6.94
CA ASN A 54 -13.47 12.75 -7.89
C ASN A 54 -12.63 12.85 -9.17
N ALA A 55 -13.20 12.50 -10.33
CA ALA A 55 -12.45 12.55 -11.60
C ALA A 55 -11.93 13.96 -11.94
N LYS A 56 -12.55 15.01 -11.39
CA LYS A 56 -12.15 16.41 -11.58
C LYS A 56 -11.07 16.88 -10.60
N GLU A 57 -10.84 16.15 -9.51
CA GLU A 57 -9.95 16.58 -8.42
C GLU A 57 -8.90 15.50 -8.13
N PRO A 58 -7.61 15.84 -8.11
CA PRO A 58 -6.55 14.84 -7.93
C PRO A 58 -6.61 14.21 -6.53
N THR A 59 -6.72 12.88 -6.49
CA THR A 59 -6.62 12.07 -5.27
C THR A 59 -5.28 11.33 -5.19
N LEU A 60 -4.60 11.44 -4.05
CA LEU A 60 -3.39 10.68 -3.73
C LEU A 60 -3.74 9.51 -2.80
N PHE A 61 -3.37 8.29 -3.20
CA PHE A 61 -3.45 7.10 -2.37
C PHE A 61 -2.09 6.76 -1.75
N ILE A 62 -2.07 6.49 -0.45
CA ILE A 62 -0.86 6.14 0.30
C ILE A 62 -1.11 4.83 1.05
N GLY A 63 -0.23 3.85 0.88
CA GLY A 63 -0.21 2.64 1.70
C GLY A 63 0.94 2.70 2.71
N ILE A 64 0.63 2.54 4.00
CA ILE A 64 1.63 2.49 5.08
C ILE A 64 1.48 1.16 5.81
N ASP A 65 2.59 0.43 5.87
CA ASP A 65 2.74 -0.80 6.63
C ASP A 65 3.88 -0.60 7.63
N VAL A 66 3.63 -0.92 8.90
CA VAL A 66 4.65 -0.88 9.95
C VAL A 66 4.84 -2.29 10.44
N THR A 67 6.04 -2.81 10.22
CA THR A 67 6.45 -4.11 10.75
C THR A 67 6.98 -3.92 12.16
N HIS A 68 6.24 -4.42 13.16
CA HIS A 68 6.75 -4.52 14.53
C HIS A 68 7.71 -5.72 14.66
N PRO A 69 8.73 -5.65 15.53
CA PRO A 69 9.61 -6.78 15.82
C PRO A 69 8.85 -7.92 16.51
N ALA A 70 9.48 -9.09 16.62
CA ALA A 70 8.87 -10.27 17.23
C ALA A 70 8.62 -10.04 18.74
N PRO A 71 7.59 -10.68 19.33
CA PRO A 71 7.36 -10.60 20.78
C PRO A 71 8.59 -11.11 21.54
N GLY A 72 9.25 -10.25 22.31
CA GLY A 72 10.46 -10.59 23.08
C GLY A 72 11.72 -9.83 22.66
N ASP A 73 11.72 -9.20 21.48
CA ASP A 73 12.80 -8.28 21.09
C ASP A 73 12.57 -6.92 21.79
N SER A 74 13.21 -6.73 22.95
CA SER A 74 13.16 -5.48 23.73
C SER A 74 14.07 -4.36 23.17
N GLU A 75 14.86 -4.64 22.14
CA GLU A 75 15.77 -3.67 21.53
C GLU A 75 15.35 -3.27 20.11
N PHE A 76 14.21 -2.61 20.00
CA PHE A 76 14.08 -1.60 18.95
C PHE A 76 13.49 -0.35 19.57
N PRO A 77 14.27 0.75 19.73
CA PRO A 77 13.64 2.03 19.95
C PRO A 77 12.69 2.24 18.76
N PHE A 78 11.46 2.70 19.01
CA PHE A 78 10.46 3.07 18.00
C PHE A 78 11.06 3.89 16.82
N ASP A 79 12.24 4.49 17.05
CA ASP A 79 13.14 5.09 16.09
C ASP A 79 13.68 4.20 14.96
N GLN A 80 13.56 2.86 14.97
CA GLN A 80 14.01 2.01 13.85
C GLN A 80 12.96 1.71 12.78
N CYS A 81 11.70 2.18 12.94
CA CYS A 81 10.83 2.38 11.77
C CYS A 81 11.46 3.39 10.77
N ARG A 82 12.55 4.09 11.15
CA ARG A 82 13.43 4.84 10.25
C ARG A 82 14.28 3.98 9.30
N ARG A 83 14.43 2.67 9.50
CA ARG A 83 15.27 1.81 8.62
C ARG A 83 14.54 1.22 7.41
N GLY A 84 13.24 1.49 7.26
CA GLY A 84 12.58 1.43 5.96
C GLY A 84 12.91 2.69 5.15
N LYS A 85 14.12 2.80 4.58
CA LYS A 85 14.54 3.93 3.71
C LYS A 85 14.25 5.37 4.22
N TYR A 86 14.06 5.63 5.50
CA TYR A 86 14.02 7.00 6.03
C TYR A 86 15.44 7.38 6.49
N ARG A 87 16.31 7.77 5.55
CA ARG A 87 17.62 8.36 5.90
C ARG A 87 17.37 9.67 6.65
N ARG A 88 17.96 9.81 7.84
CA ARG A 88 18.08 11.05 8.59
C ARG A 88 19.11 11.94 7.88
N ASP A 89 18.65 12.73 6.92
CA ASP A 89 19.31 13.98 6.53
C ASP A 89 18.22 15.06 6.59
N GLY A 90 18.26 15.90 7.64
CA GLY A 90 17.49 17.14 7.77
C GLY A 90 15.99 17.10 7.45
N ASP A 91 15.16 16.85 8.47
CA ASP A 91 13.78 17.41 8.59
C ASP A 91 12.82 17.32 7.38
N GLN A 92 12.95 16.30 6.54
CA GLN A 92 12.00 15.98 5.47
C GLN A 92 11.54 14.53 5.56
N ILE A 93 10.22 14.32 5.56
CA ILE A 93 9.59 12.99 5.50
C ILE A 93 9.82 12.42 4.10
N HIS A 94 10.98 11.82 3.85
CA HIS A 94 11.42 11.27 2.55
C HIS A 94 10.84 9.89 2.20
N GLY A 95 9.77 9.44 2.87
CA GLY A 95 9.13 8.15 2.55
C GLY A 95 7.83 8.27 1.77
N ILE A 96 7.27 9.47 1.67
CA ILE A 96 6.40 9.82 0.56
C ILE A 96 7.38 10.49 -0.39
N GLY A 97 7.63 9.90 -1.56
CA GLY A 97 8.27 10.61 -2.66
C GLY A 97 7.32 11.71 -3.14
N ALA A 98 6.97 12.66 -2.28
CA ALA A 98 5.97 13.68 -2.52
C ALA A 98 6.38 14.45 -3.77
N ASN A 99 7.66 14.81 -3.90
CA ASN A 99 8.19 15.43 -5.11
C ASN A 99 7.99 14.56 -6.37
N SER A 100 8.27 13.26 -6.30
CA SER A 100 8.06 12.35 -7.44
C SER A 100 6.58 12.08 -7.78
N VAL A 101 5.69 12.14 -6.79
CA VAL A 101 4.24 12.04 -6.97
C VAL A 101 3.68 13.34 -7.58
N PHE A 102 4.23 14.48 -7.16
CA PHE A 102 3.94 15.81 -7.74
C PHE A 102 4.35 15.91 -9.21
N GLU A 103 5.55 15.44 -9.52
CA GLU A 103 6.11 15.46 -10.88
C GLU A 103 5.32 14.55 -11.83
N ASN A 104 4.90 13.36 -11.37
CA ASN A 104 4.08 12.44 -12.19
C ASN A 104 2.58 12.81 -12.21
N GLY A 105 2.11 13.61 -11.26
CA GLY A 105 0.71 14.03 -11.08
C GLY A 105 0.31 15.27 -11.88
N ARG A 106 0.98 15.54 -13.02
CA ARG A 106 0.77 16.74 -13.85
C ARG A 106 1.05 18.06 -13.11
N GLY A 107 1.88 18.04 -12.06
CA GLY A 107 2.24 19.22 -11.28
C GLY A 107 1.12 19.80 -10.42
N GLN A 108 -0.01 19.10 -10.26
CA GLN A 108 -1.12 19.56 -9.42
C GLN A 108 -1.05 18.97 -8.00
N LEU A 109 -1.29 19.81 -6.99
CA LEU A 109 -1.39 19.35 -5.60
C LEU A 109 -2.65 18.48 -5.42
N PRO A 110 -2.59 17.37 -4.67
CA PRO A 110 -3.76 16.55 -4.41
C PRO A 110 -4.79 17.31 -3.56
N LYS A 111 -6.06 17.22 -3.96
CA LYS A 111 -7.22 17.73 -3.23
C LYS A 111 -7.74 16.71 -2.21
N HIS A 112 -7.47 15.44 -2.43
CA HIS A 112 -7.82 14.37 -1.51
C HIS A 112 -6.60 13.47 -1.24
N ILE A 113 -6.39 13.10 0.01
CA ILE A 113 -5.35 12.14 0.41
C ILE A 113 -6.04 11.00 1.16
N VAL A 114 -5.88 9.78 0.65
CA VAL A 114 -6.42 8.55 1.26
C VAL A 114 -5.26 7.67 1.70
N MET A 115 -5.14 7.50 3.02
CA MET A 115 -4.10 6.68 3.65
C MET A 115 -4.70 5.34 4.09
N PHE A 116 -4.12 4.23 3.61
CA PHE A 116 -4.38 2.89 4.12
C PHE A 116 -3.28 2.52 5.12
N ARG A 117 -3.65 2.25 6.37
CA ARG A 117 -2.74 1.85 7.44
C ARG A 117 -2.99 0.41 7.86
N ASP A 118 -2.07 -0.49 7.53
CA ASP A 118 -2.16 -1.92 7.88
C ASP A 118 -1.39 -2.21 9.17
N GLY A 119 -1.76 -3.24 9.93
CA GLY A 119 -0.93 -3.76 11.03
C GLY A 119 -1.05 -3.01 12.36
N VAL A 120 -2.23 -2.49 12.70
CA VAL A 120 -2.49 -1.74 13.94
C VAL A 120 -3.57 -2.46 14.74
N SER A 121 -3.34 -2.69 16.03
CA SER A 121 -4.40 -3.15 16.96
C SER A 121 -5.27 -1.97 17.42
N GLU A 122 -6.48 -2.25 17.89
CA GLU A 122 -7.41 -1.21 18.36
C GLU A 122 -6.79 -0.27 19.42
N SER A 123 -6.01 -0.83 20.35
CA SER A 123 -5.28 -0.08 21.38
C SER A 123 -4.22 0.89 20.85
N GLN A 124 -3.81 0.77 19.59
CA GLN A 124 -2.81 1.62 18.94
C GLN A 124 -3.44 2.70 18.05
N PHE A 125 -4.78 2.75 17.94
CA PHE A 125 -5.47 3.73 17.09
C PHE A 125 -5.15 5.16 17.50
N GLU A 126 -5.14 5.44 18.80
CA GLU A 126 -4.78 6.77 19.31
C GLU A 126 -3.35 7.16 18.94
N GLN A 127 -2.42 6.21 18.90
CA GLN A 127 -1.02 6.49 18.52
C GLN A 127 -0.93 6.85 17.04
N VAL A 128 -1.63 6.14 16.17
CA VAL A 128 -1.70 6.46 14.73
C VAL A 128 -2.28 7.87 14.52
N LEU A 129 -3.39 8.19 15.19
CA LEU A 129 -4.01 9.51 15.10
C LEU A 129 -3.12 10.63 15.66
N ASN A 130 -2.39 10.36 16.75
CA ASN A 130 -1.59 11.38 17.42
C ASN A 130 -0.22 11.60 16.80
N PHE A 131 0.40 10.59 16.21
CA PHE A 131 1.77 10.70 15.68
C PHE A 131 1.79 10.68 14.15
N GLU A 132 1.21 9.65 13.53
CA GLU A 132 1.28 9.48 12.07
C GLU A 132 0.43 10.53 11.36
N LEU A 133 -0.83 10.71 11.78
CA LEU A 133 -1.73 11.69 11.18
C LEU A 133 -1.25 13.13 11.39
N LYS A 134 -0.68 13.45 12.56
CA LYS A 134 -0.06 14.78 12.79
C LYS A 134 1.18 14.97 11.90
N GLY A 135 2.01 13.95 11.72
CA GLY A 135 3.15 13.97 10.81
C GLY A 135 2.71 14.21 9.36
N LEU A 136 1.68 13.50 8.91
CA LEU A 136 1.11 13.66 7.57
C LEU A 136 0.55 15.07 7.36
N LYS A 137 -0.19 15.63 8.32
CA LYS A 137 -0.67 17.01 8.27
C LYS A 137 0.48 18.02 8.17
N LYS A 138 1.54 17.85 8.95
CA LYS A 138 2.74 18.72 8.88
C LYS A 138 3.40 18.65 7.51
N ALA A 139 3.53 17.46 6.92
CA ALA A 139 4.07 17.29 5.58
C ALA A 139 3.18 17.96 4.51
N CYS A 140 1.86 17.83 4.62
CA CYS A 140 0.91 18.50 3.72
C CYS A 140 1.09 20.02 3.76
N ILE A 141 1.20 20.60 4.96
CA ILE A 141 1.42 22.05 5.14
C ILE A 141 2.75 22.48 4.50
N LYS A 142 3.83 21.72 4.71
CA LYS A 142 5.15 21.99 4.10
C LYS A 142 5.09 21.95 2.55
N LEU A 143 4.24 21.10 1.98
CA LEU A 143 4.03 20.99 0.53
C LEU A 143 3.04 22.01 -0.04
N GLY A 144 2.40 22.83 0.81
CA GLY A 144 1.40 23.81 0.38
C GLY A 144 -0.04 23.27 0.33
N CYS A 145 -0.27 22.00 0.71
CA CYS A 145 -1.61 21.44 0.87
C CYS A 145 -2.16 21.80 2.26
N LYS A 146 -3.01 22.83 2.35
CA LYS A 146 -3.61 23.29 3.62
C LYS A 146 -5.10 22.98 3.67
N PRO A 147 -5.66 22.56 4.82
CA PRO A 147 -7.11 22.59 5.01
C PRO A 147 -7.64 24.03 4.89
N PRO A 148 -8.81 24.27 4.26
CA PRO A 148 -9.80 23.29 3.81
C PRO A 148 -9.55 22.70 2.40
N ASP A 149 -8.52 23.16 1.69
CA ASP A 149 -8.28 22.81 0.28
C ASP A 149 -7.85 21.35 0.04
N VAL A 150 -7.54 20.62 1.11
CA VAL A 150 -7.21 19.20 1.07
C VAL A 150 -8.01 18.43 2.11
N THR A 151 -8.65 17.34 1.69
CA THR A 151 -9.32 16.40 2.60
C THR A 151 -8.41 15.22 2.88
N LEU A 152 -8.35 14.80 4.15
CA LEU A 152 -7.53 13.67 4.57
C LEU A 152 -8.41 12.55 5.14
N THR A 153 -8.29 11.36 4.57
CA THR A 153 -9.01 10.16 4.99
C THR A 153 -8.02 9.08 5.41
N VAL A 154 -8.14 8.58 6.63
CA VAL A 154 -7.33 7.47 7.14
C VAL A 154 -8.21 6.23 7.26
N LEU A 155 -7.79 5.16 6.60
CA LEU A 155 -8.43 3.86 6.60
C LEU A 155 -7.50 2.87 7.32
N ILE A 156 -7.88 2.47 8.53
CA ILE A 156 -7.16 1.42 9.26
C ILE A 156 -7.61 0.07 8.69
N VAL A 157 -6.65 -0.67 8.15
CA VAL A 157 -6.87 -1.98 7.53
C VAL A 157 -6.43 -3.05 8.53
N GLN A 158 -7.36 -3.92 8.90
CA GLN A 158 -7.08 -5.03 9.80
C GLN A 158 -7.25 -6.35 9.05
N LYS A 159 -6.15 -6.98 8.63
CA LYS A 159 -6.20 -8.26 7.88
C LYS A 159 -6.31 -9.50 8.77
N ARG A 160 -5.84 -9.40 10.03
CA ARG A 160 -5.74 -10.52 10.98
C ARG A 160 -6.69 -10.30 12.16
N HIS A 161 -7.99 -10.48 11.94
CA HIS A 161 -9.03 -10.37 12.98
C HIS A 161 -9.80 -11.70 13.16
N SER A 162 -10.58 -11.81 14.24
CA SER A 162 -11.38 -13.00 14.55
C SER A 162 -12.71 -13.09 13.78
N THR A 163 -13.19 -12.00 13.18
CA THR A 163 -14.42 -12.01 12.37
C THR A 163 -14.28 -12.93 11.15
N ARG A 164 -15.32 -13.73 10.88
CA ARG A 164 -15.41 -14.64 9.72
C ARG A 164 -16.75 -14.39 9.02
N PHE A 165 -16.72 -14.35 7.70
CA PHE A 165 -17.91 -14.28 6.87
C PHE A 165 -18.14 -15.63 6.21
N TYR A 166 -19.38 -16.08 6.15
CA TYR A 166 -19.78 -17.31 5.48
C TYR A 166 -20.80 -16.97 4.41
N ALA A 167 -20.75 -17.68 3.28
CA ALA A 167 -21.78 -17.55 2.26
C ALA A 167 -23.13 -17.96 2.86
N PRO A 168 -24.22 -17.21 2.63
CA PRO A 168 -25.54 -17.65 3.03
C PRO A 168 -25.85 -18.99 2.34
N GLN A 169 -26.40 -19.95 3.10
CA GLN A 169 -26.80 -21.23 2.54
C GLN A 169 -27.91 -21.00 1.51
N VAL A 170 -27.65 -21.41 0.27
CA VAL A 170 -28.69 -21.56 -0.74
C VAL A 170 -28.99 -23.06 -0.81
N ASP A 171 -30.19 -23.45 -0.38
CA ASP A 171 -30.74 -24.82 -0.47
C ASP A 171 -29.95 -25.94 0.24
N GLY A 172 -29.80 -25.85 1.56
CA GLY A 172 -29.56 -27.01 2.43
C GLY A 172 -28.28 -27.81 2.21
N ARG A 173 -27.32 -27.30 1.42
CA ARG A 173 -25.99 -27.91 1.27
C ARG A 173 -24.96 -27.03 1.96
N GLU A 174 -24.53 -27.48 3.14
CA GLU A 174 -23.37 -26.93 3.83
C GLU A 174 -22.14 -26.97 2.90
N GLN A 175 -21.50 -25.82 2.67
CA GLN A 175 -20.12 -25.78 2.19
C GLN A 175 -19.21 -25.66 3.41
N HIS A 176 -18.52 -26.74 3.76
CA HIS A 176 -17.56 -26.74 4.86
C HIS A 176 -16.32 -25.89 4.52
N PRO A 177 -15.86 -25.05 5.47
CA PRO A 177 -14.57 -24.39 5.38
C PRO A 177 -13.48 -25.33 5.92
N GLY A 178 -12.67 -25.90 5.03
CA GLY A 178 -11.46 -26.65 5.40
C GLY A 178 -11.40 -28.05 4.82
N VAL A 179 -10.83 -28.18 3.62
CA VAL A 179 -10.16 -29.42 3.24
C VAL A 179 -8.74 -29.31 3.76
N LYS A 180 -8.40 -30.14 4.76
CA LYS A 180 -7.04 -30.37 5.24
C LYS A 180 -6.14 -30.84 4.11
#